data_AF-A0A918WRC0-F1
#
_entry.id   AF-A0A918WRC0-F1
#
_cell.length_a   1.000
_cell.length_b   1.000
_cell.length_c   1.000
_cell.angle_alpha   90.00
_cell.angle_beta   90.00
_cell.angle_gamma   90.00
#
_symmetry.space_group_name_H-M   'P 1'
#
loop_
_entity.id
_entity.type
_entity.pdbx_description
1 polymer ?
#
loop_
_entity_poly.entity_id
_entity_poly.type
_entity_poly.pdbx_seq_one_letter_code
_entity_poly.pdbx_strand_id
1 'polypeptide(L)'
;MSASGEEAFEVTGCEFDPDAVLWVRGVDYVSGWREARDAAEELTGALAAAGLDTAGLVSSAQTRADGSGVVRLLWPAETVRAVADLVRSAGELRRAG
;
A
#
# COMPACT_ATOMS: atom_id res chain seq x y z
N MET A 1 24.31 -27.03 13.10
CA MET A 1 23.50 -26.44 12.01
C MET A 1 22.39 -25.64 12.65
N SER A 2 22.51 -24.31 12.64
CA SER A 2 21.41 -23.38 12.92
C SER A 2 21.65 -22.17 12.03
N ALA A 3 20.82 -22.01 11.01
CA ALA A 3 20.89 -20.87 10.10
C ALA A 3 20.32 -19.63 10.79
N SER A 4 20.98 -18.50 10.55
CA SER A 4 20.69 -17.17 11.08
C SER A 4 19.23 -16.77 10.96
N GLY A 5 18.66 -16.30 12.07
CA GLY A 5 17.44 -15.50 12.11
C GLY A 5 17.74 -14.00 11.99
N GLU A 6 18.69 -13.62 11.13
CA GLU A 6 19.08 -12.23 10.90
C GLU A 6 18.80 -11.85 9.44
N GLU A 7 17.53 -11.81 9.08
CA GLU A 7 17.07 -10.86 8.07
C GLU A 7 16.26 -9.82 8.82
N ALA A 8 16.99 -8.86 9.40
CA ALA A 8 16.40 -7.65 9.92
C ALA A 8 15.66 -6.97 8.77
N PHE A 9 14.33 -6.96 8.86
CA PHE A 9 13.48 -6.21 7.96
C PHE A 9 13.97 -4.75 7.98
N GLU A 10 14.59 -4.30 6.90
CA GLU A 10 15.11 -2.95 6.76
C GLU A 10 13.91 -2.00 6.73
N VAL A 11 13.45 -1.58 7.92
CA VAL A 11 12.46 -0.52 8.10
C VAL A 11 13.13 0.76 7.62
N THR A 12 13.03 1.00 6.32
CA THR A 12 13.50 2.23 5.71
C THR A 12 12.55 3.35 6.15
N GLY A 13 12.95 4.09 7.19
CA GLY A 13 12.57 5.50 7.36
C GLY A 13 11.16 5.82 7.90
N CYS A 14 10.58 5.01 8.77
CA CYS A 14 9.51 5.51 9.66
C CYS A 14 10.13 5.80 11.02
N GLU A 15 10.22 7.08 11.38
CA GLU A 15 10.42 7.49 12.76
C GLU A 15 9.43 6.72 13.64
N PHE A 16 9.92 6.12 14.72
CA PHE A 16 9.07 5.37 15.64
C PHE A 16 8.10 6.34 16.30
N ASP A 17 6.82 6.25 15.92
CA ASP A 17 5.74 7.00 16.54
C ASP A 17 5.18 6.19 17.72
N PRO A 18 5.44 6.60 18.98
CA PRO A 18 4.95 5.90 20.16
C PRO A 18 3.42 5.92 20.26
N ASP A 19 2.75 6.93 19.69
CA ASP A 19 1.29 7.01 19.70
C ASP A 19 0.66 6.07 18.66
N ALA A 20 1.41 5.71 17.62
CA ALA A 20 0.99 4.72 16.62
C ALA A 20 1.05 3.25 17.13
N VAL A 21 1.71 2.99 18.27
CA VAL A 21 1.82 1.64 18.87
C VAL A 21 1.00 1.46 20.14
N LEU A 22 0.39 2.53 20.65
CA LEU A 22 -0.50 2.46 21.81
C LEU A 22 -1.87 1.93 21.38
N TRP A 23 -2.23 0.76 21.90
CA TRP A 23 -3.55 0.21 21.67
C TRP A 23 -4.61 1.01 22.44
N VAL A 24 -5.55 1.62 21.72
CA VAL A 24 -6.65 2.40 22.29
C VAL A 24 -7.91 1.54 22.39
N ARG A 25 -8.45 1.42 23.61
CA ARG A 25 -9.73 0.74 23.85
C ARG A 25 -10.84 1.38 23.00
N GLY A 26 -11.58 0.55 22.28
CA GLY A 26 -12.76 0.97 21.52
C GLY A 26 -12.48 1.40 20.08
N VAL A 27 -11.21 1.44 19.66
CA VAL A 27 -10.85 1.66 18.25
C VAL A 27 -10.85 0.33 17.52
N ASP A 28 -11.56 0.28 16.39
CA ASP A 28 -11.64 -0.92 15.55
C ASP A 28 -10.50 -0.96 14.52
N TYR A 29 -9.34 -1.41 14.98
CA TYR A 29 -8.16 -1.52 14.13
C TYR A 29 -8.29 -2.57 13.02
N VAL A 30 -9.12 -3.61 13.25
CA VAL A 30 -9.26 -4.75 12.34
C VAL A 30 -10.09 -4.35 11.13
N SER A 31 -11.16 -3.59 11.34
CA SER A 31 -11.98 -3.08 10.23
C SER A 31 -11.17 -2.14 9.34
N GLY A 32 -10.40 -1.20 9.91
CA GLY A 32 -9.51 -0.34 9.12
C GLY A 32 -8.44 -1.11 8.35
N TRP A 33 -7.85 -2.15 8.96
CA TRP A 33 -6.87 -2.99 8.27
C TRP A 33 -7.50 -3.76 7.11
N ARG A 34 -8.71 -4.30 7.30
CA ARG A 34 -9.45 -5.02 6.24
C ARG A 34 -9.77 -4.10 5.07
N GLU A 35 -10.28 -2.90 5.35
CA GLU A 35 -10.54 -1.89 4.32
C GLU A 35 -9.28 -1.58 3.51
N ALA A 36 -8.15 -1.34 4.19
CA ALA A 36 -6.88 -1.08 3.52
C ALA A 36 -6.39 -2.27 2.69
N ARG A 37 -6.57 -3.49 3.19
CA ARG A 37 -6.21 -4.71 2.46
C ARG A 37 -7.05 -4.85 1.19
N ASP A 38 -8.36 -4.70 1.29
CA ASP A 38 -9.28 -4.83 0.16
C ASP A 38 -8.97 -3.78 -0.90
N ALA A 39 -8.71 -2.52 -0.48
CA ALA A 39 -8.30 -1.45 -1.39
C ALA A 39 -6.95 -1.73 -2.09
N ALA A 40 -6.00 -2.36 -1.39
CA ALA A 40 -4.72 -2.75 -1.99
C ALA A 40 -4.87 -3.88 -3.02
N GLU A 41 -5.74 -4.86 -2.74
CA GLU A 41 -6.08 -5.94 -3.67
C GLU A 41 -6.80 -5.40 -4.91
N GLU A 42 -7.76 -4.49 -4.72
CA GLU A 42 -8.48 -3.81 -5.81
C GLU A 42 -7.54 -3.01 -6.71
N LEU A 43 -6.62 -2.24 -6.12
CA LEU A 43 -5.62 -1.47 -6.87
C LEU A 43 -4.74 -2.38 -7.73
N THR A 44 -4.22 -3.47 -7.17
CA THR A 44 -3.41 -4.44 -7.93
C THR A 44 -4.22 -5.06 -9.07
N GLY A 45 -5.48 -5.43 -8.81
CA GLY A 45 -6.38 -5.97 -9.83
C GLY A 45 -6.64 -4.98 -10.97
N ALA A 46 -6.88 -3.71 -10.65
CA ALA A 46 -7.10 -2.65 -11.63
C ALA A 46 -5.85 -2.38 -12.49
N LEU A 47 -4.66 -2.38 -11.88
CA LEU A 47 -3.40 -2.22 -12.60
C LEU A 47 -3.12 -3.39 -13.56
N ALA A 48 -3.37 -4.62 -13.10
CA ALA A 48 -3.26 -5.80 -13.95
C ALA A 48 -4.25 -5.75 -15.13
N ALA A 49 -5.50 -5.33 -14.89
CA ALA A 49 -6.50 -5.16 -15.95
C ALA A 49 -6.14 -4.05 -16.94
N ALA A 50 -5.40 -3.02 -16.49
CA ALA A 50 -4.85 -1.97 -17.34
C ALA A 50 -3.57 -2.39 -18.10
N GLY A 51 -3.11 -3.64 -17.94
CA GLY A 51 -1.95 -4.18 -18.64
C GLY A 51 -0.59 -3.81 -18.03
N LEU A 52 -0.57 -3.29 -16.79
CA LEU A 52 0.69 -3.10 -16.08
C LEU A 52 1.18 -4.43 -15.51
N ASP A 53 2.49 -4.64 -15.61
CA ASP A 53 3.14 -5.73 -14.89
C ASP A 53 3.07 -5.46 -13.38
N THR A 54 2.48 -6.41 -12.67
CA THR A 54 2.32 -6.36 -11.21
C THR A 54 3.39 -7.18 -10.48
N ALA A 55 4.27 -7.85 -11.22
CA ALA A 55 5.40 -8.56 -10.65
C ALA A 55 6.32 -7.56 -9.92
N GLY A 56 6.55 -7.80 -8.63
CA GLY A 56 7.40 -6.94 -7.80
C GLY A 56 6.70 -5.71 -7.22
N LEU A 57 5.38 -5.54 -7.42
CA LEU A 57 4.62 -4.54 -6.66
C LEU A 57 4.39 -5.01 -5.24
N VAL A 58 5.02 -4.32 -4.29
CA VAL A 58 4.82 -4.58 -2.87
C VAL A 58 3.83 -3.56 -2.31
N SER A 59 2.75 -4.06 -1.71
CA SER A 59 1.81 -3.26 -0.94
C SER A 59 1.65 -3.85 0.46
N SER A 60 1.42 -2.99 1.45
CA SER A 60 1.07 -3.41 2.81
C SER A 60 -0.09 -2.59 3.34
N ALA A 61 -1.06 -3.30 3.92
CA ALA A 61 -2.18 -2.71 4.63
C ALA A 61 -1.80 -2.49 6.08
N GLN A 62 -2.08 -1.29 6.58
CA GLN A 62 -1.83 -0.85 7.95
C GLN A 62 -3.06 -0.12 8.49
N THR A 63 -3.10 0.06 9.80
CA THR A 63 -4.10 0.91 10.46
C THR A 63 -3.38 1.99 11.26
N ARG A 64 -3.90 3.23 11.22
CA ARG A 64 -3.41 4.33 12.07
C ARG A 64 -3.97 4.22 13.49
N ALA A 65 -3.44 5.05 14.38
CA ALA A 65 -3.86 5.13 15.79
C ALA A 65 -5.37 5.39 15.97
N ASP A 66 -6.00 6.09 15.02
CA ASP A 66 -7.43 6.41 15.00
C ASP A 66 -8.31 5.27 14.44
N GLY A 67 -7.72 4.15 14.01
CA GLY A 67 -8.44 3.03 13.41
C GLY A 67 -8.62 3.13 11.89
N SER A 68 -8.16 4.21 11.25
CA SER A 68 -8.27 4.35 9.78
C SER A 68 -7.28 3.46 9.03
N GLY A 69 -7.77 2.83 7.95
CA GLY A 69 -6.95 2.02 7.05
C GLY A 69 -6.01 2.84 6.19
N VAL A 70 -4.81 2.33 5.95
CA VAL A 70 -3.80 2.94 5.06
C VAL A 70 -3.09 1.86 4.26
N VAL A 71 -2.86 2.14 2.98
CA VAL A 71 -2.02 1.31 2.11
C VAL A 71 -0.66 1.98 1.92
N ARG A 72 0.42 1.25 2.21
CA ARG A 72 1.78 1.64 1.84
C ARG A 72 2.21 0.88 0.61
N LEU A 73 2.76 1.60 -0.37
CA LEU A 73 3.21 1.07 -1.64
C LEU A 73 4.72 1.23 -1.74
N LEU A 74 5.41 0.13 -2.02
CA LEU A 74 6.83 0.12 -2.32
C LEU A 74 6.99 -0.38 -3.75
N TRP A 75 6.96 0.57 -4.70
CA TRP A 75 6.97 0.29 -6.13
C TRP A 75 8.22 0.85 -6.80
N PRO A 76 8.76 0.19 -7.84
CA PRO A 76 9.81 0.75 -8.67
C PRO A 76 9.39 2.10 -9.27
N ALA A 77 10.33 3.03 -9.38
CA ALA A 77 10.08 4.36 -9.94
C ALA A 77 9.49 4.29 -11.37
N GLU A 78 9.87 3.28 -12.15
CA GLU A 78 9.32 3.04 -13.49
C GLU A 78 7.83 2.69 -13.45
N THR A 79 7.40 1.80 -12.54
CA THR A 79 5.99 1.50 -12.34
C THR A 79 5.22 2.76 -11.93
N VAL A 80 5.77 3.57 -11.01
CA VAL A 80 5.12 4.82 -10.58
C VAL A 80 4.88 5.76 -11.77
N ARG A 81 5.83 5.85 -12.72
CA ARG A 81 5.67 6.63 -13.94
C ARG A 81 4.60 6.06 -14.86
N ALA A 82 4.62 4.74 -15.10
CA ALA A 82 3.63 4.06 -15.93
C ALA A 82 2.20 4.27 -15.39
N VAL A 83 2.01 4.19 -14.07
CA VAL A 83 0.73 4.49 -13.41
C VAL A 83 0.33 5.95 -13.63
N ALA A 84 1.27 6.89 -13.49
CA ALA A 84 0.98 8.31 -13.71
C ALA A 84 0.57 8.61 -15.16
N ASP A 85 1.19 7.96 -16.14
CA ASP A 85 0.80 8.05 -17.55
C ASP A 85 -0.61 7.52 -17.79
N LEU A 86 -0.92 6.34 -17.25
CA LEU A 86 -2.26 5.76 -17.33
C LEU A 86 -3.34 6.70 -16.78
N VAL A 87 -3.08 7.31 -15.61
CA VAL A 87 -4.02 8.26 -14.97
C VAL A 87 -4.21 9.52 -15.83
N ARG A 88 -3.14 10.05 -16.45
CA ARG A 88 -3.23 11.19 -17.36
C ARG A 88 -4.08 10.87 -18.58
N SER A 89 -3.83 9.74 -19.25
CA SER A 89 -4.58 9.32 -20.43
C SER A 89 -6.07 9.08 -20.11
N ALA A 90 -6.38 8.46 -18.97
CA ALA A 90 -7.77 8.29 -18.53
C ALA A 90 -8.47 9.64 -18.28
N GLY A 91 -7.77 10.61 -17.69
CA GLY A 91 -8.29 11.95 -17.46
C GLY A 91 -8.49 12.77 -18.74
N GLU A 92 -7.69 12.52 -19.79
CA GLU A 92 -7.88 13.11 -21.12
C GLU A 92 -9.11 12.54 -21.82
N LEU A 93 -9.27 11.21 -21.81
CA LEU A 93 -10.43 10.53 -22.38
C LEU A 93 -11.74 10.99 -21.71
N ARG A 94 -11.74 11.14 -20.38
CA ARG A 94 -12.92 11.64 -19.64
C ARG A 94 -13.28 13.09 -19.96
N ARG A 95 -12.32 13.92 -20.35
CA ARG A 95 -12.58 15.32 -20.74
C ARG A 95 -13.04 15.46 -22.19
N ALA A 96 -12.75 14.47 -23.03
CA ALA A 96 -13.08 14.47 -24.44
C ALA A 96 -14.46 13.88 -24.76
N GLY A 97 -15.05 13.12 -23.83
CA GLY A 97 -16.42 12.57 -23.90
C GLY A 97 -17.38 13.35 -23.04
#